data_AF-A0A662EBY9-F1
#
_entry.id   AF-A0A662EBY9-F1
#
_cell.length_a   1.000
_cell.length_b   1.000
_cell.length_c   1.000
_cell.angle_alpha   90.00
_cell.angle_beta   90.00
_cell.angle_gamma   90.00
#
_symmetry.space_group_name_H-M   'P 1'
#
loop_
_entity.id
_entity.type
_entity.pdbx_description
1 polymer ?
#
loop_
_entity_poly.entity_id
_entity_poly.type
_entity_poly.pdbx_seq_one_letter_code
_entity_poly.pdbx_strand_id
1 'polypeptide(L)' 'MPASHEVLRSLVREISDYPTEGVTFRDITPLLGDAKTFARAIDGLVEEFAGVEVDRVVGV' A
#
# COMPACT_ATOMS: atom_id res chain seq x y z
N MET A 1 7.98 -16.88 2.23
CA MET A 1 8.21 -16.41 3.61
C MET A 1 7.42 -15.13 3.77
N PRO A 2 6.33 -15.06 4.55
CA PRO A 2 5.62 -13.80 4.70
C PRO A 2 6.54 -12.87 5.48
N ALA A 3 7.21 -11.96 4.77
CA ALA A 3 7.81 -10.82 5.42
C ALA A 3 6.64 -10.07 6.06
N SER A 4 6.59 -10.09 7.39
CA SER A 4 5.50 -9.53 8.17
C SER A 4 5.08 -8.18 7.59
N HIS A 5 3.81 -8.06 7.18
CA HIS A 5 3.21 -6.81 6.68
C HIS A 5 3.37 -5.62 7.65
N GLU A 6 3.85 -5.89 8.86
CA GLU A 6 4.25 -4.95 9.90
C GLU A 6 5.18 -3.84 9.40
N VAL A 7 6.14 -4.14 8.52
CA VAL A 7 7.04 -3.11 7.95
C VAL A 7 6.32 -2.21 6.95
N LEU A 8 5.35 -2.74 6.20
CA LEU A 8 4.51 -1.94 5.30
C LEU A 8 3.58 -1.05 6.11
N ARG A 9 2.98 -1.61 7.17
CA ARG A 9 2.03 -0.91 8.04
C ARG A 9 2.68 0.21 8.84
N SER A 10 3.95 0.06 9.25
CA SER A 10 4.67 1.11 9.98
C SER A 10 4.94 2.37 9.15
N LEU A 11 4.86 2.28 7.82
CA LEU A 11 5.00 3.43 6.91
C LEU A 11 3.67 4.09 6.56
N VAL A 12 2.54 3.55 7.02
CA VAL A 12 1.22 4.17 6.83
C VAL A 12 0.87 4.98 8.07
N ARG A 13 0.69 6.29 7.89
CA ARG A 13 0.35 7.20 8.99
C ARG A 13 -1.16 7.41 9.04
N GLU A 14 -1.70 7.52 10.25
CA GLU A 14 -3.11 7.87 10.46
C GLU A 14 -3.23 9.34 10.86
N ILE A 15 -4.00 10.10 10.10
CA ILE A 15 -4.27 11.52 10.31
C ILE A 15 -5.77 11.65 10.57
N SER A 16 -6.15 12.01 11.79
CA SER A 16 -7.57 12.22 12.14
C SER A 16 -8.09 13.53 11.56
N ASP A 17 -9.38 13.55 11.23
CA ASP A 17 -10.13 14.73 10.77
C ASP A 17 -9.58 15.39 9.50
N TYR A 18 -9.11 14.56 8.55
CA TYR A 18 -8.59 15.03 7.26
C TYR A 18 -9.19 14.25 6.07
N PRO A 19 -9.53 14.90 4.95
CA PRO A 19 -9.53 16.36 4.72
C PRO A 19 -10.71 17.09 5.40
N THR A 20 -11.66 16.33 5.96
CA THR A 20 -12.84 16.83 6.66
C THR A 20 -12.97 16.14 8.01
N GLU A 21 -13.64 16.80 8.95
CA GLU A 21 -13.93 16.27 10.28
C GLU A 21 -14.65 14.92 10.21
N GLY A 22 -14.27 13.98 11.08
CA GLY A 22 -14.80 12.63 11.16
C GLY A 22 -14.13 11.60 10.24
N VAL A 23 -13.13 11.99 9.44
CA VAL A 23 -12.40 11.07 8.55
C VAL A 23 -10.99 10.82 9.06
N THR A 24 -10.60 9.55 9.21
CA THR A 24 -9.19 9.16 9.42
C THR A 24 -8.53 8.93 8.07
N PHE A 25 -7.68 9.86 7.65
CA PHE A 25 -6.87 9.73 6.44
C PHE A 25 -5.68 8.80 6.71
N ARG A 26 -5.45 7.87 5.78
CA ARG A 26 -4.27 6.99 5.79
C ARG A 26 -3.27 7.48 4.78
N ASP A 27 -2.25 8.18 5.26
CA ASP A 27 -1.18 8.72 4.45
C ASP A 27 -0.16 7.62 4.11
N ILE A 28 -0.17 7.21 2.84
CA ILE A 28 0.76 6.22 2.28
C ILE A 28 2.01 6.87 1.66
N THR A 29 2.14 8.19 1.67
CA THR A 29 3.30 8.86 1.06
C THR A 29 4.66 8.40 1.61
N PRO A 30 4.83 8.03 2.91
CA PRO A 30 6.10 7.49 3.39
C PRO A 30 6.42 6.11 2.80
N LEU A 31 5.38 5.29 2.58
CA LEU A 31 5.51 3.99 1.93
C LEU A 31 5.95 4.16 0.47
N LEU A 32 5.32 5.09 -0.27
CA LEU A 32 5.67 5.38 -1.67
C LEU A 32 7.09 5.95 -1.82
N GLY A 33 7.58 6.68 -0.81
CA GLY A 33 8.93 7.24 -0.78
C GLY A 33 10.04 6.25 -0.44
N ASP A 34 9.72 5.10 0.17
CA ASP A 34 10.70 4.06 0.49
C ASP A 34 10.79 3.02 -0.63
N ALA A 35 11.77 3.15 -1.52
CA ALA A 35 11.89 2.32 -2.72
C ALA A 35 11.87 0.80 -2.43
N LYS A 36 12.52 0.37 -1.35
CA LYS A 36 12.62 -1.05 -1.00
C LYS A 36 11.29 -1.62 -0.51
N THR A 37 10.59 -0.86 0.32
CA THR A 37 9.34 -1.28 0.95
C THR A 37 8.19 -1.12 -0.04
N PHE A 38 8.24 -0.12 -0.92
CA PHE A 38 7.32 0.03 -2.05
C PHE A 38 7.41 -1.16 -3.01
N ALA A 39 8.62 -1.58 -3.41
CA ALA A 39 8.80 -2.76 -4.26
C ALA A 39 8.17 -4.02 -3.63
N ARG A 40 8.37 -4.22 -2.32
CA ARG A 40 7.75 -5.33 -1.58
C ARG A 40 6.22 -5.26 -1.54
N ALA A 41 5.65 -4.05 -1.46
CA ALA A 41 4.21 -3.86 -1.50
C ALA A 41 3.64 -4.28 -2.85
N ILE A 42 4.33 -3.93 -3.94
CA ILE A 42 3.96 -4.32 -5.30
C ILE A 42 4.10 -5.82 -5.50
N ASP A 43 5.20 -6.43 -5.05
CA ASP A 43 5.41 -7.88 -5.14
C ASP A 43 4.25 -8.65 -4.48
N GLY A 44 3.86 -8.24 -3.27
CA GLY A 44 2.71 -8.84 -2.57
C GLY A 44 1.38 -8.64 -3.29
N LEU A 45 1.16 -7.48 -3.93
CA LEU A 45 -0.04 -7.22 -4.72
C LEU A 45 -0.09 -8.13 -5.96
N VAL A 46 1.02 -8.26 -6.69
CA VAL A 46 1.10 -9.02 -7.94
C VAL A 46 1.02 -10.53 -7.69
N GLU A 47 1.57 -11.02 -6.57
CA GLU A 47 1.52 -12.44 -6.19
C GLU A 47 0.07 -12.97 -6.12
N GLU A 48 -0.87 -12.15 -5.64
CA GLU A 48 -2.30 -12.52 -5.57
C GLU A 48 -2.97 -12.73 -6.94
N PHE A 49 -2.39 -12.18 -8.02
CA PHE A 49 -2.85 -12.34 -9.39
C PHE A 49 -1.96 -13.28 -10.21
N ALA A 50 -1.05 -14.01 -9.56
CA ALA A 50 -0.17 -14.95 -10.25
C ALA A 50 -0.99 -16.02 -11.00
N GLY A 51 -0.74 -16.15 -12.30
CA GLY A 51 -1.47 -17.09 -13.16
C GLY A 51 -2.81 -16.59 -13.69
N VAL A 52 -3.21 -15.36 -13.36
CA VAL A 52 -4.35 -14.68 -13.97
C VAL A 52 -3.88 -13.88 -15.19
N GLU A 53 -4.54 -14.05 -16.33
CA GLU A 53 -4.33 -13.19 -17.49
C GLU A 53 -5.03 -11.84 -17.24
N VAL A 54 -4.25 -10.84 -16.82
CA VAL A 54 -4.73 -9.47 -16.59
C VAL A 54 -4.54 -8.66 -17.87
N ASP A 55 -5.64 -8.37 -18.57
CA ASP A 55 -5.59 -7.54 -19.79
C ASP A 55 -5.28 -6.07 -19.51
N ARG A 56 -5.81 -5.52 -18.41
CA ARG A 56 -5.72 -4.10 -18.05
C ARG A 56 -5.73 -3.90 -16.54
N VAL A 57 -5.04 -2.86 -16.08
CA VAL A 57 -5.08 -2.33 -14.70
C VAL A 57 -5.53 -0.88 -14.76
N VAL A 58 -6.50 -0.49 -13.92
CA VAL A 58 -7.04 0.87 -13.87
C VAL A 58 -6.80 1.47 -12.49
N GLY A 59 -6.14 2.63 -12.43
CA GLY A 59 -5.99 3.44 -11.22
C GLY A 59 -7.13 4.44 -11.09
N VAL A 60 -7.59 4.67 -9.86
CA VAL A 60 -8.70 5.59 -9.51
C VAL A 60 -8.17 6.82 -8.80
#